data_AF-A0A0F9QT22-F1
#
_entry.id   AF-A0A0F9QT22-F1
#
_cell.length_a   1.000
_cell.length_b   1.000
_cell.length_c   1.000
_cell.angle_alpha   90.00
_cell.angle_beta   90.00
_cell.angle_gamma   90.00
#
_symmetry.space_group_name_H-M   'P 1'
#
loop_
_entity.id
_entity.type
_entity.pdbx_description
1 polymer ?
#
loop_
_entity_poly.entity_id
_entity_poly.type
_entity_poly.pdbx_seq_one_letter_code
_entity_poly.pdbx_strand_id
1 'polypeptide(L)'
;MPGKVDKTSAAFLRRGKRLKASLKKLEKQIQVKIDSVEGVSEEALLSLGNDILNRSLEIVPVETGALKKSAFIEANRTTSGPSVTLGYNKDGSAPHAVFAHEIGPYKKPTTPGTQYKFLEQPLHEAMPNIVETLKREISKSLRIK
;
A
#
# COMPACT_ATOMS: atom_id res chain seq x y z
N MET A 1 24.65 -6.67 -13.05
CA MET A 1 23.38 -7.40 -13.21
C MET A 1 22.89 -7.86 -11.84
N PRO A 2 21.70 -7.48 -11.35
CA PRO A 2 21.24 -7.95 -10.05
C PRO A 2 20.82 -9.42 -10.16
N GLY A 3 21.44 -10.26 -9.31
CA GLY A 3 21.28 -11.72 -9.32
C GLY A 3 19.84 -12.18 -9.20
N LYS A 4 19.52 -13.26 -9.94
CA LYS A 4 18.21 -13.94 -9.92
C LYS A 4 17.85 -14.29 -8.48
N VAL A 5 16.71 -13.79 -8.01
CA VAL A 5 16.18 -14.09 -6.68
C VAL A 5 15.72 -15.54 -6.68
N ASP A 6 16.33 -16.36 -5.84
CA ASP A 6 15.89 -17.74 -5.66
C ASP A 6 14.62 -17.77 -4.80
N LYS A 7 13.48 -17.87 -5.50
CA LYS A 7 12.13 -17.91 -4.91
C LYS A 7 11.86 -19.19 -4.11
N THR A 8 12.68 -20.23 -4.26
CA THR A 8 12.53 -21.50 -3.52
C THR A 8 13.43 -21.56 -2.28
N SER A 9 14.35 -20.61 -2.14
CA SER A 9 15.26 -20.57 -0.99
C SER A 9 14.51 -20.42 0.34
N ALA A 10 14.94 -21.18 1.35
CA ALA A 10 14.36 -21.11 2.70
C ALA A 10 14.43 -19.70 3.32
N ALA A 11 15.44 -18.91 2.94
CA ALA A 11 15.57 -17.51 3.35
C ALA A 11 14.47 -16.61 2.74
N PHE A 12 14.15 -16.81 1.45
CA PHE A 12 13.05 -16.12 0.78
C PHE A 12 11.69 -16.48 1.38
N LEU A 13 11.43 -17.78 1.59
CA LEU A 13 10.18 -18.26 2.21
C LEU A 13 10.00 -17.74 3.65
N ARG A 14 11.07 -17.70 4.45
CA ARG A 14 11.04 -17.16 5.82
C ARG A 14 10.79 -15.66 5.85
N ARG A 15 11.37 -14.89 4.91
CA ARG A 15 11.09 -13.45 4.78
C ARG A 15 9.65 -13.19 4.35
N GLY A 16 9.16 -13.91 3.34
CA GLY A 16 7.76 -13.81 2.90
C GLY A 16 6.76 -14.11 4.03
N LYS A 17 7.05 -15.10 4.88
CA LYS A 17 6.21 -15.41 6.05
C LYS A 17 6.20 -14.28 7.09
N ARG A 18 7.35 -13.65 7.36
CA ARG A 18 7.44 -12.50 8.28
C ARG A 18 6.71 -11.27 7.72
N LEU A 19 6.87 -11.00 6.41
CA LEU A 19 6.18 -9.91 5.74
C LEU A 19 4.65 -10.12 5.80
N LYS A 20 4.19 -11.34 5.51
CA LYS A 20 2.76 -11.66 5.61
C LYS A 20 2.22 -11.42 7.02
N ALA A 21 3.00 -11.73 8.05
CA ALA A 21 2.61 -11.49 9.44
C ALA A 21 2.57 -9.99 9.80
N SER A 22 3.55 -9.19 9.34
CA SER A 22 3.57 -7.74 9.58
C SER A 22 2.43 -7.04 8.83
N LEU A 23 2.18 -7.41 7.57
CA LEU A 23 1.06 -6.88 6.79
C LEU A 23 -0.28 -7.21 7.44
N LYS A 24 -0.47 -8.45 7.91
CA LYS A 24 -1.69 -8.85 8.63
C LYS A 24 -1.90 -8.06 9.93
N LYS A 25 -0.80 -7.71 10.63
CA LYS A 25 -0.88 -6.86 11.83
C LYS A 25 -1.30 -5.43 11.48
N LEU A 26 -0.73 -4.87 10.42
CA LEU A 26 -1.09 -3.54 9.91
C LEU A 26 -2.54 -3.49 9.46
N GLU A 27 -2.98 -4.46 8.67
CA GLU A 27 -4.37 -4.62 8.23
C GLU A 27 -5.34 -4.60 9.41
N LYS A 28 -5.05 -5.39 10.46
CA LYS A 28 -5.89 -5.42 11.66
C LYS A 28 -5.92 -4.08 12.40
N GLN A 29 -4.79 -3.37 12.50
CA GLN A 29 -4.73 -2.05 13.15
C GLN A 29 -5.52 -0.99 12.39
N ILE A 30 -5.49 -1.06 11.05
CA ILE A 30 -6.26 -0.17 10.18
C ILE A 30 -7.74 -0.49 10.27
N GLN A 31 -8.12 -1.77 10.23
CA GLN A 31 -9.51 -2.18 10.36
C GLN A 31 -10.13 -1.67 11.66
N VAL A 32 -9.45 -1.82 12.79
CA VAL A 32 -9.92 -1.29 14.08
C VAL A 32 -10.12 0.23 14.06
N LYS A 33 -9.24 0.97 13.36
CA LYS A 33 -9.38 2.43 13.20
C LYS A 33 -10.55 2.79 12.28
N ILE A 34 -10.77 2.05 11.19
CA ILE A 34 -11.89 2.26 10.28
C ILE A 34 -13.20 1.95 10.98
N ASP A 35 -13.29 0.83 11.69
CA ASP A 35 -14.49 0.41 12.44
C ASP A 35 -14.84 1.40 13.56
N SER A 36 -13.86 2.13 14.09
CA SER A 36 -14.08 3.19 15.08
C SER A 36 -14.71 4.48 14.50
N VAL A 37 -14.80 4.59 13.18
CA VAL A 37 -15.44 5.70 12.49
C VAL A 37 -16.79 5.24 11.96
N GLU A 38 -17.87 5.77 12.53
CA GLU A 38 -19.21 5.51 12.00
C GLU A 38 -19.42 6.25 10.67
N GLY A 39 -20.11 5.60 9.73
CA GLY A 39 -20.46 6.22 8.44
C GLY A 39 -19.33 6.29 7.42
N VAL A 40 -18.31 5.42 7.53
CA VAL A 40 -17.26 5.30 6.51
C VAL A 40 -17.91 4.93 5.18
N SER A 41 -17.83 5.86 4.22
CA SER A 41 -18.31 5.65 2.87
C SER A 41 -17.23 5.05 1.97
N GLU A 42 -17.66 4.44 0.88
CA GLU A 42 -16.77 3.94 -0.17
C GLU A 42 -15.93 5.08 -0.75
N GLU A 43 -16.51 6.28 -0.92
CA GLU A 43 -15.76 7.45 -1.43
C GLU A 43 -14.68 7.92 -0.45
N ALA A 44 -14.96 7.90 0.86
CA ALA A 44 -13.98 8.30 1.88
C ALA A 44 -12.79 7.34 1.92
N LEU A 45 -13.03 6.04 1.79
CA LEU A 45 -11.97 5.03 1.70
C LEU A 45 -11.19 5.13 0.39
N LEU A 46 -11.86 5.39 -0.73
CA LEU A 46 -11.19 5.62 -2.02
C LEU A 46 -10.32 6.86 -1.98
N SER A 47 -10.79 7.96 -1.40
CA SER A 47 -10.03 9.21 -1.22
C SER A 47 -8.76 8.94 -0.39
N LEU A 48 -8.90 8.28 0.76
CA LEU A 48 -7.77 7.88 1.60
C LEU A 48 -6.79 6.94 0.86
N GLY A 49 -7.32 5.95 0.13
CA GLY A 49 -6.52 5.01 -0.64
C GLY A 49 -5.73 5.71 -1.76
N ASN A 50 -6.34 6.70 -2.42
CA ASN A 50 -5.69 7.53 -3.43
C ASN A 50 -4.57 8.38 -2.83
N ASP A 51 -4.78 9.00 -1.66
CA ASP A 51 -3.73 9.76 -0.97
C ASP A 51 -2.51 8.87 -0.65
N ILE A 52 -2.75 7.68 -0.12
CA ILE A 52 -1.70 6.69 0.17
C ILE A 52 -0.98 6.25 -1.10
N LEU A 53 -1.75 5.96 -2.17
CA LEU A 53 -1.19 5.52 -3.45
C LEU A 53 -0.37 6.62 -4.12
N ASN A 54 -0.85 7.87 -4.10
CA ASN A 54 -0.13 9.03 -4.63
C ASN A 54 1.21 9.21 -3.93
N ARG A 55 1.21 9.14 -2.58
CA ARG A 55 2.46 9.19 -1.81
C ARG A 55 3.37 8.02 -2.12
N SER A 56 2.81 6.83 -2.36
CA SER A 56 3.57 5.66 -2.82
C SER A 56 4.21 5.86 -4.20
N LEU A 57 3.49 6.48 -5.14
CA LEU A 57 3.96 6.80 -6.49
C LEU A 57 5.10 7.83 -6.54
N GLU A 58 5.25 8.65 -5.49
CA GLU A 58 6.37 9.60 -5.36
C GLU A 58 7.68 8.89 -5.00
N ILE A 59 7.59 7.83 -4.19
CA ILE A 59 8.74 7.15 -3.61
C ILE A 59 9.04 5.79 -4.26
N VAL A 60 8.17 5.31 -5.15
CA VAL A 60 8.36 4.04 -5.86
C VAL A 60 9.57 4.14 -6.80
N PRO A 61 10.46 3.13 -6.83
CA PRO A 61 11.59 3.11 -7.75
C PRO A 61 11.16 3.22 -9.22
N VAL A 62 11.79 4.14 -9.95
CA VAL A 62 11.45 4.49 -11.35
C VAL A 62 12.46 3.88 -12.33
N GLU A 63 13.18 2.80 -11.96
CA GLU A 63 14.24 2.24 -12.82
C GLU A 63 13.76 1.92 -14.25
N THR A 64 12.51 1.47 -14.42
CA THR A 64 11.90 1.24 -15.76
C THR A 64 10.54 1.93 -15.94
N GLY A 65 10.03 2.63 -14.93
CA GLY A 65 8.68 3.22 -14.92
C GLY A 65 7.51 2.21 -14.95
N ALA A 66 7.74 0.94 -15.31
CA ALA A 66 6.73 -0.12 -15.34
C ALA A 66 6.06 -0.35 -13.98
N LEU A 67 6.85 -0.23 -12.91
CA LEU A 67 6.38 -0.30 -11.54
C LEU A 67 5.35 0.80 -11.24
N LYS A 68 5.69 2.05 -11.52
CA LYS A 68 4.79 3.20 -11.34
C LYS A 68 3.51 3.07 -12.18
N LYS A 69 3.61 2.55 -13.40
CA LYS A 69 2.46 2.29 -14.29
C LYS A 69 1.57 1.12 -13.85
N SER A 70 2.08 0.20 -13.03
CA SER A 70 1.35 -0.98 -12.56
C SER A 70 0.56 -0.75 -11.27
N ALA A 71 0.54 0.49 -10.77
CA ALA A 71 -0.22 0.89 -9.61
C ALA A 71 -1.72 0.72 -9.87
N PHE A 72 -2.45 0.18 -8.90
CA PHE A 72 -3.89 0.03 -8.97
C PHE A 72 -4.55 0.32 -7.63
N ILE A 73 -5.80 0.76 -7.71
CA ILE A 73 -6.71 0.93 -6.58
C ILE A 73 -8.07 0.36 -6.98
N GLU A 74 -8.67 -0.43 -6.10
CA GLU A 74 -9.95 -1.08 -6.33
C GLU A 74 -10.82 -0.97 -5.10
N ALA A 75 -11.98 -0.32 -5.26
CA ALA A 75 -13.05 -0.43 -4.27
C ALA A 75 -13.74 -1.78 -4.40
N ASN A 76 -13.95 -2.42 -3.26
CA ASN A 76 -14.69 -3.65 -3.14
C ASN A 76 -15.75 -3.45 -2.05
N ARG A 77 -16.91 -4.09 -2.22
CA ARG A 77 -17.91 -4.18 -1.16
C ARG A 77 -17.83 -5.55 -0.55
N THR A 78 -17.49 -5.62 0.73
CA THR A 78 -17.48 -6.86 1.50
C THR A 78 -18.71 -6.90 2.40
N THR A 79 -19.04 -8.08 2.92
CA THR A 79 -20.09 -8.25 3.94
C THR A 79 -19.80 -7.46 5.23
N SER A 80 -18.56 -7.05 5.45
CA SER A 80 -18.13 -6.22 6.60
C SER A 80 -18.12 -4.72 6.29
N GLY A 81 -18.54 -4.30 5.09
CA GLY A 81 -18.55 -2.90 4.67
C GLY A 81 -17.69 -2.62 3.42
N PRO A 82 -17.58 -1.34 3.02
CA PRO A 82 -16.72 -0.94 1.91
C PRO A 82 -15.25 -1.20 2.26
N SER A 83 -14.48 -1.70 1.30
CA SER A 83 -13.04 -1.92 1.41
C SER A 83 -12.32 -1.42 0.16
N VAL A 84 -11.06 -1.05 0.31
CA VAL A 84 -10.24 -0.59 -0.81
C VAL A 84 -8.93 -1.37 -0.82
N THR A 85 -8.63 -1.98 -1.96
CA THR A 85 -7.39 -2.69 -2.22
C THR A 85 -6.51 -1.81 -3.08
N LEU A 86 -5.30 -1.52 -2.61
CA LEU A 86 -4.30 -0.79 -3.37
C LEU A 86 -3.03 -1.62 -3.49
N GLY A 87 -2.36 -1.52 -4.64
CA GLY A 87 -1.24 -2.39 -4.92
C GLY A 87 -0.48 -2.03 -6.19
N TYR A 88 0.48 -2.87 -6.51
CA TYR A 88 1.26 -2.83 -7.74
C TYR A 88 1.26 -4.20 -8.38
N ASN A 89 1.56 -4.26 -9.68
CA ASN A 89 1.76 -5.53 -10.39
C ASN A 89 0.51 -6.43 -10.44
N LYS A 90 -0.68 -5.87 -10.66
CA LYS A 90 -1.94 -6.63 -10.74
C LYS A 90 -1.91 -7.74 -11.80
N ASP A 91 -1.39 -7.42 -12.98
CA ASP A 91 -1.39 -8.32 -14.15
C ASP A 91 -0.08 -9.08 -14.35
N GLY A 92 0.82 -9.09 -13.35
CA GLY A 92 2.16 -9.65 -13.51
C GLY A 92 3.10 -8.83 -14.41
N SER A 93 2.71 -7.60 -14.77
CA SER A 93 3.44 -6.67 -15.64
C SER A 93 4.72 -6.08 -15.02
N ALA A 94 4.86 -6.18 -13.70
CA ALA A 94 6.00 -5.68 -12.93
C ALA A 94 6.40 -6.67 -11.80
N PRO A 95 6.88 -7.89 -12.12
CA PRO A 95 7.23 -8.91 -11.12
C PRO A 95 8.38 -8.47 -10.19
N HIS A 96 9.13 -7.44 -10.59
CA HIS A 96 10.14 -6.77 -9.78
C HIS A 96 9.57 -5.95 -8.61
N ALA A 97 8.25 -5.75 -8.54
CA ALA A 97 7.61 -4.99 -7.46
C ALA A 97 7.84 -5.59 -6.08
N VAL A 98 7.69 -6.91 -5.95
CA VAL A 98 7.95 -7.63 -4.68
C VAL A 98 9.42 -7.48 -4.31
N PHE A 99 10.32 -7.59 -5.29
CA PHE A 99 11.74 -7.41 -5.03
C PHE A 99 12.01 -5.99 -4.54
N ALA A 100 11.60 -4.95 -5.27
CA ALA A 100 11.74 -3.54 -4.90
C ALA A 100 11.14 -3.22 -3.52
N HIS A 101 10.07 -3.91 -3.14
CA HIS A 101 9.44 -3.77 -1.83
C HIS A 101 10.26 -4.43 -0.70
N GLU A 102 11.02 -5.50 -1.00
CA GLU A 102 11.74 -6.35 -0.05
C GLU A 102 13.27 -6.19 -0.02
N ILE A 103 13.91 -5.44 -0.94
CA ILE A 103 15.39 -5.42 -1.05
C ILE A 103 16.08 -4.91 0.23
N GLY A 104 15.35 -4.20 1.09
CA GLY A 104 15.85 -3.66 2.35
C GLY A 104 16.95 -2.60 2.16
N PRO A 105 17.55 -2.10 3.25
CA PRO A 105 18.48 -0.97 3.20
C PRO A 105 19.79 -1.24 2.44
N TYR A 106 20.08 -2.51 2.10
CA TYR A 106 21.34 -2.95 1.50
C TYR A 106 21.42 -2.74 -0.02
N LYS A 107 20.29 -2.49 -0.69
CA LYS A 107 20.26 -1.99 -2.07
C LYS A 107 19.30 -0.81 -2.10
N LYS A 108 19.83 0.36 -1.70
CA LYS A 108 19.12 1.62 -1.90
C LYS A 108 18.79 1.73 -3.39
N PRO A 109 17.56 2.11 -3.75
CA PRO A 109 17.25 2.48 -5.12
C PRO A 109 18.28 3.49 -5.62
N THR A 110 18.76 3.30 -6.85
CA THR A 110 19.75 4.20 -7.46
C THR A 110 19.14 5.54 -7.88
N THR A 111 17.81 5.61 -7.97
CA THR A 111 17.07 6.83 -8.30
C THR A 111 16.88 7.70 -7.05
N PRO A 112 17.37 8.96 -7.05
CA PRO A 112 17.13 9.90 -5.95
C PRO A 112 15.64 10.08 -5.66
N GLY A 113 15.29 10.13 -4.36
CA GLY A 113 13.90 10.29 -3.91
C GLY A 113 13.08 9.00 -3.85
N THR A 114 13.64 7.85 -4.23
CA THR A 114 12.94 6.55 -4.18
C THR A 114 13.42 5.67 -3.04
N GLN A 115 12.56 4.81 -2.50
CA GLN A 115 12.88 3.93 -1.37
C GLN A 115 12.25 2.53 -1.47
N TYR A 116 12.82 1.59 -0.71
CA TYR A 116 12.19 0.28 -0.47
C TYR A 116 10.94 0.47 0.41
N LYS A 117 10.05 -0.53 0.48
CA LYS A 117 8.80 -0.44 1.25
C LYS A 117 7.89 0.73 0.86
N PHE A 118 7.88 1.09 -0.42
CA PHE A 118 7.12 2.23 -0.94
C PHE A 118 5.59 2.18 -0.72
N LEU A 119 4.99 1.03 -0.40
CA LEU A 119 3.59 0.96 0.06
C LEU A 119 3.45 0.96 1.59
N GLU A 120 4.37 0.33 2.31
CA GLU A 120 4.29 0.19 3.76
C GLU A 120 4.59 1.52 4.46
N GLN A 121 5.54 2.30 3.92
CA GLN A 121 5.93 3.58 4.49
C GLN A 121 4.81 4.64 4.42
N PRO A 122 4.17 4.91 3.26
CA PRO A 122 3.04 5.85 3.20
C PRO A 122 1.85 5.39 4.03
N LEU A 123 1.62 4.07 4.09
CA LEU A 123 0.56 3.51 4.92
C LEU A 123 0.83 3.81 6.41
N HIS A 124 2.07 3.58 6.86
CA HIS A 124 2.48 3.86 8.24
C HIS A 124 2.46 5.36 8.56
N GLU A 125 2.84 6.22 7.63
CA GLU A 125 2.73 7.69 7.76
C GLU A 125 1.28 8.17 7.85
N ALA A 126 0.36 7.50 7.15
CA ALA A 126 -1.08 7.81 7.20
C ALA A 126 -1.75 7.30 8.50
N MET A 127 -1.28 6.20 9.10
CA MET A 127 -1.88 5.57 10.29
C MET A 127 -2.26 6.51 11.45
N PRO A 128 -1.43 7.48 11.88
CA PRO A 128 -1.82 8.40 12.97
C PRO A 128 -3.06 9.22 12.61
N ASN A 129 -3.19 9.61 11.33
CA ASN A 129 -4.19 10.57 10.86
C ASN A 129 -5.37 9.92 10.12
N ILE A 130 -5.37 8.60 9.91
CA ILE A 130 -6.44 7.88 9.18
C ILE A 130 -7.84 8.27 9.68
N VAL A 131 -8.05 8.31 11.00
CA VAL A 131 -9.36 8.61 11.60
C VAL A 131 -9.79 10.04 11.28
N GLU A 132 -8.87 10.99 11.37
CA GLU A 132 -9.14 12.41 11.09
C GLU A 132 -9.38 12.64 9.60
N THR A 133 -8.58 12.03 8.73
CA THR A 133 -8.76 12.05 7.28
C THR A 133 -10.12 11.47 6.91
N LEU A 134 -10.50 10.30 7.43
CA LEU A 134 -11.80 9.69 7.15
C LEU A 134 -12.95 10.60 7.62
N LYS A 135 -12.89 11.15 8.84
CA LYS A 135 -13.90 12.08 9.34
C LYS A 135 -14.04 13.32 8.45
N ARG A 136 -12.92 13.87 7.97
CA ARG A 136 -12.90 15.01 7.05
C ARG A 136 -13.54 14.65 5.71
N GLU A 137 -13.19 13.51 5.13
CA GLU A 137 -13.74 13.07 3.83
C GLU A 137 -15.23 12.73 3.93
N ILE A 138 -15.68 12.08 5.02
CA ILE A 138 -17.10 11.86 5.30
C ILE A 138 -17.84 13.20 5.44
N SER A 139 -17.28 14.15 6.20
CA SER A 139 -17.87 15.49 6.39
C SER A 139 -17.98 16.27 5.07
N LYS A 140 -16.99 16.14 4.18
CA LYS A 140 -17.06 16.72 2.83
C LYS A 140 -18.17 16.05 2.01
N SER A 141 -18.24 14.72 2.00
CA SER A 141 -19.27 13.97 1.27
C SER A 141 -20.69 14.34 1.73
N LEU A 142 -20.88 14.51 3.05
CA LEU A 142 -22.16 14.95 3.64
C LEU A 142 -22.51 16.41 3.34
N ARG A 143 -21.53 17.29 3.11
CA ARG A 143 -21.75 18.71 2.77
C ARG A 143 -22.13 18.95 1.30
N ILE A 144 -21.93 17.96 0.44
CA ILE A 144 -22.16 18.08 -1.02
C ILE A 144 -23.54 17.51 -1.41
N LYS A 145 -24.30 16.95 -0.45
CA LYS A 145 -25.72 16.59 -0.60
C LYS A 145 -26.63 17.69 -0.07
#